data_AF-A0A835XC15-F1
#
_entry.id   AF-A0A835XC15-F1
#
_cell.length_a   1.000
_cell.length_b   1.000
_cell.length_c   1.000
_cell.angle_alpha   90.00
_cell.angle_beta   90.00
_cell.angle_gamma   90.00
#
_symmetry.space_group_name_H-M   'P 1'
#
loop_
_entity.id
_entity.type
_entity.pdbx_description
1 polymer ?
#
loop_
_entity_poly.entity_id
_entity_poly.type
_entity_poly.pdbx_seq_one_letter_code
_entity_poly.pdbx_strand_id
1 'polypeptide(L)' 'MMENQKYLEEIGISNDKLREMLVSVENSSYGAKITGAGEGGCIIALTDDSNLEKTMNYLRSKNYECFSVKIDSKGLDTF' A
#
# COMPACT_ATOMS: atom_id res chain seq x y z
N MET A 1 5.03 -9.12 -4.17
CA MET A 1 4.48 -7.78 -4.46
C MET A 1 5.48 -6.89 -5.16
N MET A 2 6.73 -6.80 -4.67
CA MET A 2 7.76 -5.91 -5.22
C MET A 2 8.09 -6.13 -6.70
N GLU A 3 8.18 -7.38 -7.16
CA GLU A 3 8.43 -7.66 -8.58
C GLU A 3 7.31 -7.13 -9.48
N ASN A 4 6.05 -7.32 -9.07
CA ASN A 4 4.91 -6.78 -9.82
C ASN A 4 4.93 -5.24 -9.83
N GLN A 5 5.33 -4.60 -8.72
CA GLN A 5 5.50 -3.14 -8.71
C GLN A 5 6.51 -2.66 -9.77
N LYS A 6 7.60 -3.41 -10.01
CA LYS A 6 8.56 -3.08 -11.10
C LYS A 6 7.88 -3.09 -12.46
N TYR A 7 7.06 -4.11 -12.75
CA TYR A 7 6.28 -4.15 -14.00
C TYR A 7 5.26 -3.01 -14.09
N LEU A 8 4.62 -2.61 -12.99
CA LEU A 8 3.71 -1.46 -12.98
C LEU A 8 4.41 -0.14 -13.28
N GLU A 9 5.67 0.02 -12.86
CA GLU A 9 6.48 1.17 -13.26
C GLU A 9 6.87 1.10 -14.74
N GLU A 10 7.22 -0.10 -15.24
CA GLU A 10 7.61 -0.31 -16.63
C GLU A 10 6.47 -0.01 -17.62
N ILE A 11 5.23 -0.36 -17.27
CA ILE A 11 4.06 0.00 -18.10
C ILE A 11 3.62 1.46 -17.93
N GLY A 12 4.31 2.25 -17.11
CA GLY A 12 4.12 3.69 -17.02
C GLY A 12 2.87 4.15 -16.27
N ILE A 13 2.38 3.38 -15.29
CA ILE A 13 1.22 3.76 -14.46
C ILE A 13 1.60 4.25 -13.04
N SER A 14 2.88 4.58 -12.84
CA SER A 14 3.43 5.04 -11.56
C SER A 14 3.88 6.49 -11.68
N ASN A 15 3.85 7.20 -10.55
CA ASN A 15 4.28 8.58 -10.45
C ASN A 15 5.07 8.83 -9.15
N ASP A 16 5.60 10.05 -9.00
CA ASP A 16 6.46 10.41 -7.86
C ASP A 16 5.75 10.23 -6.52
N LYS A 17 4.45 10.53 -6.44
CA LYS A 17 3.68 10.39 -5.21
C LYS A 17 3.52 8.92 -4.81
N LEU A 18 3.18 8.05 -5.76
CA LEU A 18 3.07 6.62 -5.53
C LEU A 18 4.41 6.01 -5.14
N ARG A 19 5.51 6.42 -5.78
CA ARG A 19 6.87 6.01 -5.40
C ARG A 19 7.23 6.45 -3.98
N GLU A 20 6.90 7.68 -3.60
CA GLU A 20 7.12 8.19 -2.24
C GLU A 20 6.36 7.37 -1.19
N MET A 21 5.11 6.97 -1.48
CA MET A 21 4.32 6.11 -0.61
C MET A 21 4.93 4.70 -0.49
N LEU A 22 5.40 4.11 -1.58
CA LEU A 22 6.04 2.78 -1.58
C LEU A 22 7.33 2.77 -0.75
N VAL A 23 8.20 3.76 -0.94
CA VAL A 23 9.41 3.93 -0.12
C VAL A 23 9.06 4.09 1.36
N SER A 24 7.92 4.74 1.65
CA SER A 24 7.50 4.99 3.03
C SER A 24 7.15 3.73 3.83
N VAL A 25 6.84 2.63 3.15
CA VAL A 25 6.42 1.36 3.77
C VAL A 25 7.41 0.22 3.54
N GLU A 26 8.49 0.44 2.78
CA GLU A 26 9.45 -0.59 2.37
C GLU A 26 10.10 -1.31 3.56
N ASN A 27 10.49 -0.56 4.59
CA ASN A 27 11.19 -1.11 5.77
C ASN A 27 10.26 -1.65 6.86
N SER A 28 8.94 -1.56 6.66
CA SER A 28 7.95 -1.96 7.66
C SER A 28 6.86 -2.88 7.08
N SER A 29 7.06 -3.37 5.86
CA SER A 29 6.17 -4.30 5.19
C SER A 29 6.96 -5.44 4.53
N TYR A 30 6.33 -6.59 4.33
CA TYR A 30 6.87 -7.67 3.50
C TYR A 30 6.89 -7.31 2.01
N GLY A 31 6.13 -6.28 1.63
CA GLY A 31 6.12 -5.69 0.30
C GLY A 31 4.90 -4.83 0.07
N ALA A 32 5.04 -3.89 -0.86
CA ALA A 32 3.96 -3.00 -1.28
C ALA A 32 3.91 -2.89 -2.80
N LYS A 33 2.75 -2.46 -3.32
CA LYS A 33 2.54 -2.12 -4.74
C LYS A 33 1.38 -1.17 -4.91
N ILE A 34 1.27 -0.54 -6.07
CA ILE A 34 0.07 0.18 -6.53
C ILE A 34 -1.14 -0.78 -6.52
N THR A 35 -2.30 -0.30 -6.10
CA THR A 35 -3.58 -1.04 -6.18
C THR A 35 -4.58 -0.31 -7.06
N GLY A 36 -5.34 -1.03 -7.88
CA GLY A 36 -6.18 -0.45 -8.94
C GLY A 36 -5.39 -0.07 -10.18
N ALA A 37 -5.80 1.01 -10.86
CA ALA A 37 -5.31 1.39 -12.18
C ALA A 37 -3.95 2.11 -12.20
N GLY A 38 -3.53 2.73 -11.08
CA GLY A 38 -2.34 3.59 -11.03
C GLY A 38 -2.61 5.05 -11.36
N GLU A 39 -1.55 5.81 -11.64
CA GLU A 39 -1.53 7.26 -11.91
C GLU A 39 -2.09 8.16 -10.79
N GLY A 40 -2.41 7.57 -9.64
CA GLY A 40 -2.97 8.22 -8.47
C GLY A 40 -3.57 7.19 -7.52
N GLY A 41 -4.41 7.65 -6.58
CA GLY A 41 -5.13 6.77 -5.66
C GLY A 41 -4.23 6.16 -4.59
N CYS A 42 -4.21 4.83 -4.52
CA CYS A 42 -3.72 4.09 -3.34
C CYS A 42 -2.60 3.09 -3.67
N ILE A 43 -1.78 2.82 -2.66
CA ILE A 43 -0.94 1.61 -2.61
C ILE A 43 -1.56 0.59 -1.64
N ILE A 44 -1.12 -0.65 -1.74
CA ILE A 44 -1.38 -1.69 -0.74
C ILE A 44 -0.04 -2.23 -0.23
N ALA A 45 0.09 -2.37 1.09
CA ALA A 45 1.27 -2.88 1.77
C ALA A 45 0.89 -4.06 2.68
N LEU A 46 1.63 -5.17 2.56
CA LEU A 46 1.45 -6.35 3.40
C LEU A 46 2.39 -6.25 4.60
N THR A 47 1.86 -6.04 5.80
CA THR A 47 2.63 -5.93 7.05
C THR A 47 2.20 -6.99 8.06
N ASP A 48 3.06 -7.29 9.03
CA ASP A 48 2.65 -7.98 10.25
C ASP A 48 2.14 -7.00 11.32
N ASP A 49 1.51 -7.57 12.36
CA ASP A 49 0.97 -6.83 13.49
C ASP A 49 2.07 -6.10 14.29
N SER A 50 3.33 -6.57 14.27
CA SER A 50 4.44 -5.96 15.02
C SER A 50 4.89 -4.62 14.42
N ASN A 51 4.72 -4.45 13.11
CA ASN A 51 5.08 -3.22 12.39
C ASN A 51 3.88 -2.32 12.07
N LEU A 52 2.64 -2.77 12.34
CA LEU A 52 1.43 -2.10 11.90
C LEU A 52 1.32 -0.66 12.42
N GLU A 53 1.38 -0.46 13.74
CA GLU A 53 1.21 0.86 14.35
C GLU A 53 2.31 1.84 13.90
N LYS A 54 3.55 1.37 13.87
CA LYS A 54 4.71 2.14 13.39
C LYS A 54 4.52 2.60 11.95
N THR A 55 4.08 1.70 11.07
CA THR A 55 3.83 2.00 9.65
C THR A 55 2.72 3.04 9.50
N MET A 56 1.60 2.85 10.20
CA MET A 56 0.44 3.75 10.15
C MET A 56 0.78 5.15 10.65
N ASN A 57 1.51 5.27 11.77
CA ASN A 57 1.91 6.56 12.32
C ASN A 57 2.90 7.29 11.40
N TYR A 58 3.80 6.55 10.75
CA TYR A 58 4.73 7.13 9.77
C TYR A 58 4.02 7.63 8.50
N LEU A 59 3.00 6.92 8.01
CA LEU A 59 2.20 7.38 6.88
C LEU A 59 1.40 8.64 7.24
N ARG A 60 0.75 8.65 8.41
CA ARG A 60 -0.01 9.82 8.89
C ARG A 60 0.87 11.05 9.10
N SER A 61 2.10 10.88 9.59
CA SER A 61 3.03 12.01 9.77
C SER A 61 3.47 12.64 8.44
N LYS A 62 3.31 11.93 7.31
CA LYS A 62 3.47 12.44 5.95
C LYS A 62 2.17 12.96 5.33
N ASN A 63 1.11 13.14 6.12
CA ASN A 63 -0.24 13.51 5.68
C ASN A 63 -0.88 12.52 4.68
N TYR A 64 -0.51 11.23 4.74
CA TYR A 64 -1.22 10.21 3.98
C TYR A 64 -2.46 9.72 4.73
N GLU A 65 -3.59 9.65 4.02
CA GLU A 65 -4.73 8.88 4.48
C GLU A 65 -4.40 7.39 4.39
N CYS A 66 -4.60 6.66 5.49
CA CYS A 66 -4.30 5.24 5.56
C CYS A 66 -5.21 4.55 6.57
N PHE A 67 -5.50 3.28 6.31
CA PHE A 67 -6.24 2.40 7.20
C PHE A 67 -5.69 0.98 7.09
N SER A 68 -5.86 0.20 8.16
CA SER A 68 -5.43 -1.20 8.21
C SER A 68 -6.63 -2.13 8.05
N VAL A 69 -6.46 -3.20 7.27
CA VAL A 69 -7.46 -4.26 7.09
C VAL A 69 -6.81 -5.63 7.16
N LYS A 70 -7.62 -6.66 7.42
CA LYS A 70 -7.24 -8.07 7.29
C LYS A 70 -7.97 -8.68 6.11
N ILE A 71 -7.40 -9.71 5.50
CA ILE A 71 -8.07 -10.49 4.46
C ILE A 71 -9.32 -11.11 5.08
N ASP A 72 -10.46 -10.89 4.43
CA ASP A 72 -11.74 -11.51 4.78
C ASP A 72 -12.23 -12.33 3.59
N SER A 73 -13.01 -13.37 3.88
CA SER A 73 -13.68 -14.21 2.89
C SER A 73 -15.18 -13.91 2.78
N LYS A 74 -15.72 -13.04 3.65
CA LYS A 74 -17.10 -12.57 3.56
C LYS A 74 -17.24 -11.53 2.45
N GLY A 75 -18.20 -11.77 1.55
CA GLY A 75 -18.61 -10.83 0.51
C GLY A 75 -19.72 -9.90 1.00
N LEU A 76 -20.73 -9.69 0.15
CA LEU A 76 -21.92 -8.93 0.51
C LEU A 76 -22.71 -9.65 1.62
N ASP A 77 -22.96 -8.94 2.72
CA ASP A 77 -23.86 -9.38 3.80
C ASP A 77 -25.11 -8.47 3.79
N THR A 78 -26.30 -9.06 3.72
CA THR A 78 -27.57 -8.32 3.57
C THR A 78 -28.54 -8.54 4.73
N PHE A 79 -28.11 -9.17 5.82
CA PHE A 79 -28.97 -9.58 6.94
C PHE A 79 -28.43 -9.13 8.30
#